data_AF-A0AAU7PU23-F1
#
_entry.id   AF-A0AAU7PU23-F1
#
_cell.length_a   1.000
_cell.length_b   1.000
_cell.length_c   1.000
_cell.angle_alpha   90.00
_cell.angle_beta   90.00
_cell.angle_gamma   90.00
#
_symmetry.space_group_name_H-M   'P 1'
#
loop_
_entity.id
_entity.type
_entity.pdbx_description
1 polymer ?
#
loop_
_entity_poly.entity_id
_entity_poly.type
_entity_poly.pdbx_seq_one_letter_code
_entity_poly.pdbx_strand_id
1 'polypeptide(L)'
;MLLISTDPASNLQDVFSIALANKGTQISDVPKLVVANQDPIQTAPEYRESVTFNEFSSFITAGKVQQEYDHIIFDTAPTGHTLRMLQLPSAWSNFISESTHSASCLGQLSGPESKKEIYKQAGETLANGDLTILILVTRPESAPFKEAARASGELSSLGVHNQCWLSMVY
;
A
#
# COMPACT_ATOMS: atom_id res chain seq x y z
N MET A 1 -11.33 10.39 -9.84
CA MET A 1 -10.05 9.69 -9.56
C MET A 1 -9.46 10.25 -8.29
N LEU A 2 -8.96 9.38 -7.41
CA LEU A 2 -8.26 9.74 -6.19
C LEU A 2 -6.80 9.28 -6.29
N LEU A 3 -5.85 10.18 -6.07
CA LEU A 3 -4.43 9.87 -5.95
C LEU A 3 -4.01 10.03 -4.49
N ILE A 4 -3.47 8.98 -3.90
CA ILE A 4 -3.02 8.97 -2.51
C ILE A 4 -1.53 8.69 -2.52
N SER A 5 -0.73 9.62 -2.04
CA SER A 5 0.65 9.32 -1.69
C SER A 5 0.72 8.84 -0.25
N THR A 6 1.40 7.72 -0.03
CA THR A 6 1.88 7.29 1.28
C THR A 6 3.41 7.35 1.37
N ASP A 7 4.07 7.94 0.37
CA ASP A 7 5.51 8.19 0.39
C ASP A 7 5.82 9.37 1.33
N PRO A 8 6.60 9.19 2.42
CA PRO A 8 7.01 10.31 3.27
C PRO A 8 7.89 11.34 2.54
N ALA A 9 8.49 10.98 1.40
CA ALA A 9 9.24 11.86 0.52
C ALA A 9 8.43 12.29 -0.73
N SER A 10 7.09 12.24 -0.66
CA SER A 10 6.22 12.60 -1.77
C SER A 10 6.55 13.95 -2.37
N ASN A 11 6.64 13.99 -3.70
CA ASN A 11 6.84 15.20 -4.50
C ASN A 11 5.52 15.74 -5.09
N LEU A 12 4.35 15.17 -4.73
CA LEU A 12 3.08 15.56 -5.35
C LEU A 12 2.71 17.03 -5.10
N GLN A 13 3.13 17.60 -3.97
CA GLN A 13 2.91 19.02 -3.67
C GLN A 13 3.58 19.94 -4.69
N ASP A 14 4.81 19.60 -5.10
CA ASP A 14 5.56 20.34 -6.10
C ASP A 14 4.97 20.12 -7.50
N VAL A 15 4.62 18.88 -7.83
CA VAL A 15 4.02 18.51 -9.12
C VAL A 15 2.71 19.27 -9.37
N PHE A 16 1.85 19.37 -8.35
CA PHE A 16 0.57 20.08 -8.47
C PHE A 16 0.65 21.55 -8.04
N SER A 17 1.81 22.03 -7.58
CA SER A 17 2.01 23.40 -7.08
C SER A 17 0.96 23.83 -6.04
N ILE A 18 0.54 22.91 -5.18
CA ILE A 18 -0.42 23.14 -4.10
C ILE A 18 0.04 22.49 -2.80
N ALA A 19 -0.32 23.10 -1.67
CA ALA A 19 -0.17 22.46 -0.37
C ALA A 19 -1.19 21.30 -0.27
N LEU A 20 -0.70 20.09 -0.03
CA LEU A 20 -1.53 18.91 0.16
C LEU A 20 -1.68 18.64 1.66
N ALA A 21 -2.87 18.17 2.04
CA ALA A 21 -3.16 17.73 3.39
C ALA A 21 -3.52 16.24 3.42
N ASN A 22 -3.62 15.67 4.62
CA ASN A 22 -4.12 14.30 4.82
C ASN A 22 -5.57 14.14 4.32
N LYS A 23 -6.32 15.24 4.17
CA LYS A 23 -7.64 15.26 3.54
C LYS A 23 -7.49 15.52 2.04
N GLY A 24 -8.24 14.75 1.24
CA GLY A 24 -8.25 14.91 -0.22
C GLY A 24 -8.52 16.34 -0.66
N THR A 25 -7.63 16.86 -1.50
CA THR A 25 -7.66 18.20 -2.08
C THR A 25 -7.97 18.09 -3.57
N GLN A 26 -8.98 18.82 -4.04
CA GLN A 26 -9.33 18.83 -5.46
C GLN A 26 -8.31 19.67 -6.24
N ILE A 27 -7.79 19.11 -7.33
CA ILE A 27 -6.87 19.82 -8.23
C ILE A 27 -7.69 20.67 -9.18
N SER A 28 -7.47 21.99 -9.18
CA SER A 28 -8.21 22.94 -10.05
C SER A 28 -7.99 22.65 -11.53
N ASP A 29 -6.77 22.30 -11.89
CA ASP A 29 -6.31 22.22 -13.28
C ASP A 29 -6.66 20.87 -13.92
N VAL A 30 -7.00 19.86 -13.10
CA VAL A 30 -7.36 18.52 -13.54
C VAL A 30 -8.74 18.16 -12.98
N PRO A 31 -9.82 18.40 -13.73
CA PRO A 31 -11.17 18.08 -13.30
C PRO A 31 -11.30 16.62 -12.85
N LYS A 32 -12.01 16.38 -11.74
CA LYS A 32 -12.23 15.06 -11.12
C LYS A 32 -10.98 14.38 -10.53
N LEU A 33 -9.86 15.08 -10.43
CA LEU A 33 -8.70 14.61 -9.66
C LEU A 33 -8.74 15.17 -8.24
N VAL A 34 -8.70 14.26 -7.28
CA VAL A 34 -8.48 14.56 -5.86
C VAL A 34 -7.14 13.96 -5.47
N VAL A 35 -6.32 14.70 -4.75
CA VAL A 35 -5.00 14.26 -4.28
C VAL A 35 -4.95 14.35 -2.76
N ALA A 36 -4.47 13.31 -2.10
CA ALA A 36 -4.20 13.28 -0.68
C ALA A 36 -2.75 12.84 -0.44
N ASN A 37 -2.11 13.42 0.59
CA ASN A 37 -0.82 12.96 1.05
C ASN A 37 -0.97 12.44 2.49
N GLN A 38 -0.75 11.15 2.70
CA GLN A 38 -0.70 10.54 4.02
C GLN A 38 0.75 10.54 4.48
N ASP A 39 1.09 11.50 5.34
CA ASP A 39 2.43 11.62 5.87
C ASP A 39 2.53 10.94 7.26
N PRO A 40 3.23 9.79 7.38
CA PRO A 40 3.41 9.11 8.64
C PRO A 40 4.55 9.72 9.48
N ILE A 41 5.13 10.89 9.14
CA ILE A 41 6.32 11.48 9.80
C ILE A 41 6.18 11.58 11.32
N GLN A 42 4.97 11.77 11.87
CA GLN A 42 4.75 11.78 13.33
C GLN A 42 4.86 10.41 14.01
N THR A 43 4.96 9.34 13.22
CA THR A 43 5.10 7.97 13.72
C THR A 43 6.57 7.59 13.79
N ALA A 44 6.99 6.99 14.90
CA ALA A 44 8.35 6.47 15.06
C ALA A 44 8.69 5.48 13.91
N PRO A 45 9.96 5.47 13.42
CA PRO A 45 10.36 4.72 12.22
C PRO A 45 9.93 3.25 12.21
N GLU A 46 10.02 2.60 13.36
CA GLU A 46 9.61 1.20 13.58
C GLU A 46 8.10 0.93 13.40
N TYR A 47 7.26 1.97 13.44
CA TYR A 47 5.81 1.86 13.28
C TYR A 47 5.29 2.46 11.97
N ARG A 48 6.13 3.18 11.21
CA ARG A 48 5.72 3.88 9.97
C ARG A 48 5.07 2.92 8.98
N GLU A 49 5.70 1.78 8.74
CA GLU A 49 5.20 0.79 7.77
C GLU A 49 3.81 0.24 8.18
N SER A 50 3.60 -0.02 9.46
CA SER A 50 2.32 -0.52 9.99
C SER A 50 1.21 0.54 9.91
N VAL A 51 1.53 1.80 10.19
CA VAL A 51 0.59 2.93 10.07
C VAL A 51 0.21 3.17 8.61
N THR A 52 1.20 3.26 7.72
CA THR A 52 1.00 3.39 6.27
C THR A 52 0.15 2.23 5.73
N PHE A 53 0.44 0.99 6.15
CA PHE A 53 -0.33 -0.16 5.71
C PHE A 53 -1.77 -0.15 6.26
N ASN A 54 -1.98 0.29 7.49
CA ASN A 54 -3.30 0.41 8.08
C ASN A 54 -4.16 1.48 7.35
N GLU A 55 -3.55 2.61 6.99
CA GLU A 55 -4.20 3.64 6.18
C GLU A 55 -4.55 3.12 4.79
N PHE A 56 -3.57 2.51 4.11
CA PHE A 56 -3.75 1.85 2.82
C PHE A 56 -4.91 0.83 2.87
N SER A 57 -4.87 -0.08 3.83
CA SER A 57 -5.91 -1.12 4.01
C SER A 57 -7.28 -0.49 4.22
N SER A 58 -7.37 0.56 5.05
CA SER A 58 -8.62 1.27 5.28
C SER A 58 -9.17 1.89 3.99
N PHE A 59 -8.32 2.43 3.11
CA PHE A 59 -8.78 3.00 1.84
C PHE A 59 -9.30 1.94 0.87
N ILE A 60 -8.63 0.79 0.76
CA ILE A 60 -9.04 -0.26 -0.17
C ILE A 60 -10.20 -1.11 0.34
N THR A 61 -10.47 -1.13 1.64
CA THR A 61 -11.62 -1.84 2.23
C THR A 61 -12.81 -0.93 2.56
N ALA A 62 -12.62 0.39 2.63
CA ALA A 62 -13.72 1.32 2.90
C ALA A 62 -14.62 1.46 1.67
N GLY A 63 -15.78 0.80 1.70
CA GLY A 63 -16.79 0.86 0.64
C GLY A 63 -17.25 2.28 0.29
N LYS A 64 -17.12 3.25 1.21
CA LYS A 64 -17.42 4.66 0.93
C LYS A 64 -16.49 5.28 -0.11
N VAL A 65 -15.18 5.01 -0.04
CA VAL A 65 -14.21 5.57 -0.99
C VAL A 65 -14.40 4.93 -2.37
N GLN A 66 -14.68 3.62 -2.41
CA GLN A 66 -15.00 2.90 -3.64
C GLN A 66 -16.29 3.40 -4.32
N GLN A 67 -17.25 3.94 -3.56
CA GLN A 67 -18.47 4.55 -4.12
C GLN A 67 -18.27 5.98 -4.64
N GLU A 68 -17.27 6.71 -4.12
CA GLU A 68 -17.02 8.10 -4.48
C GLU A 68 -16.07 8.25 -5.68
N TYR A 69 -15.21 7.26 -5.95
CA TYR A 69 -14.19 7.33 -6.99
C TYR A 69 -14.16 6.07 -7.86
N ASP A 70 -14.18 6.27 -9.18
CA ASP A 70 -14.05 5.15 -10.15
C ASP A 70 -12.68 4.47 -10.08
N HIS A 71 -11.64 5.25 -9.76
CA HIS A 71 -10.25 4.80 -9.69
C HIS A 71 -9.52 5.47 -8.52
N ILE A 72 -8.76 4.65 -7.79
CA ILE A 72 -7.88 5.05 -6.69
C ILE A 72 -6.45 4.62 -7.06
N ILE A 73 -5.52 5.57 -7.07
CA ILE A 73 -4.10 5.35 -7.35
C ILE A 73 -3.33 5.56 -6.06
N PHE A 74 -2.50 4.59 -5.70
CA PHE A 74 -1.58 4.69 -4.56
C PHE A 74 -0.16 4.90 -5.07
N ASP A 75 0.45 6.00 -4.63
CA ASP A 75 1.86 6.31 -4.79
C ASP A 75 2.58 5.92 -3.50
N THR A 76 3.44 4.91 -3.56
CA THR A 76 4.07 4.29 -2.40
C THR A 76 5.58 4.43 -2.46
N ALA A 77 6.22 4.73 -1.33
CA ALA A 77 7.66 4.67 -1.20
C ALA A 77 8.22 3.28 -1.59
N PRO A 78 9.49 3.21 -2.05
CA PRO A 78 10.15 1.95 -2.37
C PRO A 78 10.51 1.22 -1.07
N THR A 79 9.57 0.45 -0.52
CA THR A 79 9.83 -0.33 0.69
C THR A 79 9.42 -1.77 0.46
N GLY A 80 10.40 -2.63 0.16
CA GLY A 80 10.20 -4.08 0.08
C GLY A 80 9.58 -4.69 1.35
N HIS A 81 9.58 -3.96 2.47
CA HIS A 81 8.90 -4.32 3.70
C HIS A 81 7.37 -4.10 3.67
N THR A 82 6.87 -3.08 2.97
CA THR A 82 5.41 -2.85 2.84
C THR A 82 4.73 -4.04 2.14
N LEU A 83 5.42 -4.65 1.18
CA LEU A 83 4.95 -5.88 0.52
C LEU A 83 5.10 -7.11 1.42
N ARG A 84 6.10 -7.16 2.32
CA ARG A 84 6.17 -8.19 3.37
C ARG A 84 5.04 -8.04 4.39
N MET A 85 4.53 -6.83 4.63
CA MET A 85 3.35 -6.63 5.46
C MET A 85 2.07 -7.23 4.85
N LEU A 86 1.99 -7.36 3.51
CA LEU A 86 0.93 -8.13 2.83
C LEU A 86 1.01 -9.64 3.07
N GLN A 87 2.15 -10.14 3.55
CA GLN A 87 2.30 -11.52 4.01
C GLN A 87 1.78 -11.71 5.44
N LEU A 88 1.55 -10.60 6.18
CA LEU A 88 1.06 -10.67 7.55
C LEU A 88 -0.34 -11.29 7.62
N PRO A 89 -1.34 -11.01 6.77
CA PRO A 89 -2.60 -11.75 6.77
C PRO A 89 -2.43 -13.29 6.77
N SER A 90 -1.52 -13.82 5.95
CA SER A 90 -1.19 -15.25 5.92
C SER A 90 -0.33 -15.72 7.11
N ALA A 91 0.57 -14.88 7.62
CA ALA A 91 1.30 -15.17 8.85
C ALA A 91 0.37 -15.18 10.08
N TRP A 92 -0.66 -14.35 10.07
CA TRP A 92 -1.69 -14.22 11.11
C TRP A 92 -2.73 -15.34 11.02
N SER A 93 -3.12 -15.81 9.83
CA SER A 93 -4.01 -16.97 9.72
C SER A 93 -3.37 -18.22 10.35
N ASN A 94 -2.09 -18.43 10.10
CA ASN A 94 -1.32 -19.53 10.67
C ASN A 94 -1.09 -19.33 12.18
N PHE A 95 -0.85 -18.08 12.61
CA PHE A 95 -0.75 -17.74 14.03
C PHE A 95 -2.03 -18.02 14.80
N ILE A 96 -3.19 -17.72 14.22
CA ILE A 96 -4.51 -17.90 14.86
C ILE A 96 -4.91 -19.37 14.94
N SER A 97 -4.42 -20.23 14.04
CA SER A 97 -4.57 -21.68 14.19
C SER A 97 -3.66 -22.28 15.26
N GLU A 98 -2.54 -21.62 15.62
CA GLU A 98 -1.50 -22.21 16.49
C GLU A 98 -1.31 -21.52 17.86
N SER A 99 -1.84 -20.31 18.09
CA SER A 99 -1.56 -19.56 19.31
C SER A 99 -2.47 -19.93 20.49
N THR A 100 -2.09 -20.96 21.25
CA THR A 100 -2.40 -21.00 22.70
C THR A 100 -1.22 -20.69 23.60
N HIS A 101 0.04 -20.73 23.16
CA HIS A 101 1.18 -20.30 23.97
C HIS A 101 2.40 -19.98 23.09
N SER A 102 3.01 -18.81 23.32
CA SER A 102 4.37 -18.42 22.91
C SER A 102 4.58 -17.76 21.53
N ALA A 103 4.59 -16.42 21.52
CA ALA A 103 5.34 -15.64 20.51
C ALA A 103 5.94 -14.37 21.11
N SER A 104 7.15 -14.51 21.67
CA SER A 104 7.86 -13.46 22.40
C SER A 104 8.38 -12.30 21.53
N CYS A 105 8.44 -12.46 20.19
CA CYS A 105 8.91 -11.42 19.27
C CYS A 105 7.79 -10.77 18.44
N LEU A 106 6.59 -11.35 18.46
CA LEU A 106 5.42 -10.92 17.69
C LEU A 106 4.23 -10.51 18.58
N GLY A 107 4.34 -10.64 19.91
CA GLY A 107 3.29 -10.28 20.87
C GLY A 107 2.81 -8.82 20.83
N GLN A 108 3.47 -7.96 20.04
CA GLN A 108 3.10 -6.54 19.85
C GLN A 108 2.27 -6.30 18.59
N LEU A 109 2.11 -7.30 17.72
CA LEU A 109 1.06 -7.36 16.71
C LEU A 109 -0.26 -7.88 17.30
N SER A 110 -0.46 -7.78 18.62
CA SER A 110 -1.78 -7.90 19.26
C SER A 110 -2.67 -6.71 18.87
N GLY A 111 -2.79 -6.42 17.57
CA GLY A 111 -3.83 -5.57 17.05
C GLY A 111 -5.18 -6.22 17.36
N PRO A 112 -6.19 -5.41 17.72
CA PRO A 112 -7.50 -5.96 18.08
C PRO A 112 -8.03 -6.84 16.94
N GLU A 113 -8.76 -7.92 17.28
CA GLU A 113 -9.40 -8.82 16.29
C GLU A 113 -10.16 -8.06 15.19
N SER A 114 -10.64 -6.86 15.52
CA SER A 114 -11.31 -5.93 14.59
C SER A 114 -10.48 -5.52 13.36
N LYS A 115 -9.15 -5.58 13.40
CA LYS A 115 -8.29 -5.25 12.24
C LYS A 115 -7.96 -6.44 11.36
N LYS A 116 -8.19 -7.67 11.84
CA LYS A 116 -7.89 -8.89 11.08
C LYS A 116 -8.69 -8.96 9.78
N GLU A 117 -9.98 -8.64 9.86
CA GLU A 117 -10.86 -8.68 8.69
C GLU A 117 -10.47 -7.64 7.66
N ILE A 118 -10.07 -6.43 8.11
CA ILE A 118 -9.58 -5.36 7.24
C ILE A 118 -8.33 -5.82 6.49
N TYR A 119 -7.35 -6.43 7.16
CA TYR A 119 -6.13 -6.89 6.51
C TYR A 119 -6.35 -8.08 5.57
N LYS A 120 -7.26 -8.99 5.93
CA LYS A 120 -7.66 -10.10 5.06
C LYS A 120 -8.32 -9.58 3.79
N GLN A 121 -9.32 -8.70 3.93
CA GLN A 121 -10.02 -8.08 2.79
C GLN A 121 -9.07 -7.23 1.94
N ALA A 122 -8.12 -6.53 2.56
CA ALA A 122 -7.06 -5.81 1.86
C ALA A 122 -6.20 -6.74 0.99
N GLY A 123 -5.77 -7.89 1.54
CA GLY A 123 -5.04 -8.91 0.80
C GLY A 123 -5.86 -9.51 -0.36
N GLU A 124 -7.13 -9.85 -0.11
CA GLU A 124 -8.05 -10.37 -1.14
C GLU A 124 -8.28 -9.35 -2.27
N THR A 125 -8.45 -8.06 -1.92
CA THR A 125 -8.64 -6.98 -2.90
C THR A 125 -7.38 -6.79 -3.75
N LEU A 126 -6.19 -6.85 -3.14
CA LEU A 126 -4.91 -6.74 -3.84
C LEU A 126 -4.63 -7.94 -4.76
N ALA A 127 -5.03 -9.15 -4.35
CA ALA A 127 -4.88 -10.36 -5.16
C ALA A 127 -5.93 -10.45 -6.29
N ASN A 128 -7.03 -9.71 -6.19
CA ASN A 128 -8.08 -9.70 -7.20
C ASN A 128 -7.68 -8.83 -8.42
N GLY A 129 -7.34 -9.50 -9.53
CA GLY A 129 -6.95 -8.84 -10.78
C GLY A 129 -8.04 -8.01 -11.47
N ASP A 130 -9.32 -8.23 -11.15
CA ASP A 130 -10.42 -7.40 -11.67
C ASP A 130 -10.55 -6.07 -10.92
N LEU A 131 -9.98 -5.98 -9.71
CA LEU A 131 -10.05 -4.80 -8.85
C LEU A 131 -8.72 -4.04 -8.78
N THR A 132 -7.60 -4.76 -8.78
CA THR A 132 -6.28 -4.21 -8.53
C THR A 132 -5.33 -4.55 -9.67
N ILE A 133 -4.57 -3.53 -10.09
CA ILE A 133 -3.36 -3.70 -10.89
C ILE A 133 -2.18 -3.09 -10.13
N LEU A 134 -1.08 -3.84 -10.06
CA LEU A 134 0.17 -3.33 -9.50
C LEU A 134 1.09 -2.87 -10.63
N ILE A 135 1.62 -1.65 -10.54
CA ILE A 135 2.58 -1.10 -11.51
C ILE A 135 3.97 -1.07 -10.86
N LEU A 136 4.87 -1.92 -11.36
CA LEU A 136 6.27 -1.98 -10.96
C LEU A 136 7.07 -0.98 -11.80
N VAL A 137 7.47 0.12 -11.17
CA VAL A 137 8.26 1.18 -11.81
C VAL A 137 9.75 0.88 -11.61
N THR A 138 10.53 0.85 -12.69
CA THR A 138 11.98 0.59 -12.62
C THR A 138 12.76 1.39 -13.66
N ARG A 139 14.08 1.49 -13.47
CA ARG A 139 15.01 2.07 -14.45
C ARG A 139 15.57 0.97 -15.36
N PRO A 140 15.99 1.27 -16.60
CA PRO A 140 16.60 0.33 -17.53
C PRO A 140 18.06 -0.01 -17.14
N GLU A 141 18.29 -0.28 -15.86
CA GLU A 141 19.58 -0.64 -15.27
C GLU A 141 19.48 -2.04 -14.66
N SER A 142 20.57 -2.81 -14.68
CA SER A 142 20.53 -4.21 -14.23
C SER A 142 20.10 -4.37 -12.76
N ALA A 143 20.58 -3.52 -11.85
CA ALA A 143 20.27 -3.64 -10.43
C ALA A 143 18.81 -3.28 -10.09
N PRO A 144 18.26 -2.11 -10.48
CA PRO A 144 16.84 -1.79 -10.31
C PRO A 144 15.90 -2.81 -10.96
N PHE A 145 16.27 -3.35 -12.13
CA PHE A 145 15.46 -4.37 -12.81
C PHE A 145 15.41 -5.68 -12.01
N LYS A 146 16.56 -6.14 -11.49
CA LYS A 146 16.61 -7.35 -10.64
C LYS A 146 15.80 -7.20 -9.36
N GLU A 147 15.83 -6.01 -8.75
CA GLU A 147 15.05 -5.74 -7.54
C GLU A 147 13.54 -5.70 -7.82
N ALA A 148 13.13 -5.07 -8.91
CA ALA A 148 11.74 -5.11 -9.37
C ALA A 148 11.28 -6.55 -9.68
N ALA A 149 12.15 -7.37 -10.29
CA ALA A 149 11.87 -8.78 -10.57
C ALA A 149 11.69 -9.61 -9.29
N ARG A 150 12.56 -9.38 -8.30
CA ARG A 150 12.46 -10.00 -6.98
C ARG A 150 11.14 -9.64 -6.31
N ALA A 151 10.79 -8.35 -6.27
CA ALA A 151 9.52 -7.88 -5.70
C ALA A 151 8.30 -8.45 -6.45
N SER A 152 8.34 -8.48 -7.78
CA SER A 152 7.29 -9.07 -8.62
C SER A 152 7.04 -10.54 -8.30
N GLY A 153 8.11 -11.33 -8.11
CA GLY A 153 8.05 -12.72 -7.72
C GLY A 153 7.47 -12.92 -6.31
N GLU A 154 7.91 -12.10 -5.34
CA GLU A 154 7.37 -12.12 -3.98
C GLU A 154 5.87 -11.82 -3.98
N LEU A 155 5.41 -10.82 -4.73
CA LEU A 155 4.00 -10.46 -4.85
C LEU A 155 3.17 -11.51 -5.57
N SER A 156 3.73 -12.12 -6.61
CA SER A 156 3.08 -13.24 -7.30
C SER A 156 2.87 -14.42 -6.36
N SER A 157 3.81 -14.70 -5.46
CA SER A 157 3.66 -15.77 -4.45
C SER A 157 2.54 -15.51 -3.44
N LEU A 158 2.10 -14.25 -3.33
CA LEU A 158 0.97 -13.82 -2.49
C LEU A 158 -0.36 -13.71 -3.24
N GLY A 159 -0.40 -14.16 -4.51
CA GLY A 159 -1.61 -14.13 -5.33
C GLY A 159 -1.82 -12.83 -6.11
N VAL A 160 -0.93 -11.85 -5.98
CA VAL A 160 -1.01 -10.59 -6.74
C VAL A 160 -0.44 -10.82 -8.13
N HIS A 161 -1.25 -11.36 -9.04
CA HIS A 161 -0.81 -11.74 -10.39
C HIS A 161 -1.00 -10.65 -11.44
N ASN A 162 -1.91 -9.70 -11.21
CA ASN A 162 -2.17 -8.61 -12.15
C ASN A 162 -1.12 -7.50 -11.99
N GLN A 163 0.05 -7.71 -12.59
CA GLN A 163 1.19 -6.82 -12.50
C GLN A 163 1.57 -6.26 -13.88
N CYS A 164 1.89 -4.98 -13.94
CA CYS A 164 2.42 -4.28 -15.11
C CYS A 164 3.81 -3.70 -14.79
N TRP A 165 4.68 -3.67 -15.79
CA TRP A 165 6.04 -3.16 -15.65
C TRP A 165 6.20 -1.88 -16.43
N LEU A 166 6.66 -0.83 -15.75
CA LEU A 166 6.95 0.46 -16.36
C LEU A 166 8.45 0.76 -16.23
N SER A 167 9.17 0.73 -17.35
CA SER A 167 10.57 1.14 -17.39
C SER A 167 10.67 2.62 -17.75
N MET A 168 11.23 3.44 -16.86
CA MET A 168 11.44 4.86 -17.11
C MET A 168 12.78 5.08 -17.79
N VAL A 169 12.72 5.49 -19.06
CA VAL A 169 13.88 5.94 -19.85
C VAL A 169 13.90 7.46 -19.76
N TYR A 170 14.92 8.03 -19.13
CA TYR A 170 15.16 9.48 -19.09
C TYR A 170 16.04 9.89 -20.25
#